data_AF-A0A0A3HRZ8-F1
#
_entry.id   AF-A0A0A3HRZ8-F1
#
_cell.length_a   1.000
_cell.length_b   1.000
_cell.length_c   1.000
_cell.angle_alpha   90.00
_cell.angle_beta   90.00
_cell.angle_gamma   90.00
#
_symmetry.space_group_name_H-M   'P 1'
#
loop_
_entity.id
_entity.type
_entity.pdbx_description
1 polymer ?
#
loop_
_entity_poly.entity_id
_entity_poly.type
_entity_poly.pdbx_seq_one_letter_code
_entity_poly.pdbx_strand_id
1 'polypeptide(L)'
;MTNEVPISYSRSFKTHLVLPPDTNHHHSIFGGKVLAYIDEIAAITSMKHAKSEVVTASFDSVDFISPAYAGDILELEAMVTSTGRSSMEVYVRVMAQNIKTGELKLTTESFVTMVAVDESGKPIQVPKVYPETERERQLFETGTTRRELRKAKRQSTLERRRLLENLE
;
A
#
# COMPACT_ATOMS: atom_id res chain seq x y z
N MET A 1 -7.79 15.15 -24.24
CA MET A 1 -6.55 15.18 -23.44
C MET A 1 -6.54 13.94 -22.57
N THR A 2 -5.63 13.01 -22.82
CA THR A 2 -5.44 11.82 -21.99
C THR A 2 -4.99 12.26 -20.60
N ASN A 3 -5.83 12.00 -19.59
CA ASN A 3 -5.54 12.32 -18.20
C ASN A 3 -4.56 11.28 -17.64
N GLU A 4 -3.30 11.35 -18.07
CA GLU A 4 -2.19 10.56 -17.50
C GLU A 4 -1.26 11.48 -16.70
N VAL A 5 -0.77 10.99 -15.57
CA VAL A 5 0.17 11.69 -14.69
C VAL A 5 1.37 10.79 -14.36
N PRO A 6 2.55 11.34 -14.09
CA PRO A 6 3.71 10.52 -13.73
C PRO A 6 3.50 9.87 -12.36
N ILE A 7 4.15 8.73 -12.09
CA ILE A 7 4.13 8.08 -10.75
C ILE A 7 4.60 9.05 -9.65
N SER A 8 5.53 9.96 -9.97
CA SER A 8 6.03 11.00 -9.07
C SER A 8 4.94 12.00 -8.62
N TYR A 9 3.85 12.17 -9.39
CA TYR A 9 2.78 13.14 -9.13
C TYR A 9 2.14 12.98 -7.74
N SER A 10 1.81 11.74 -7.37
CA SER A 10 1.09 11.42 -6.14
C SER A 10 2.00 10.90 -5.03
N ARG A 11 3.30 10.73 -5.30
CA ARG A 11 4.28 10.18 -4.35
C ARG A 11 4.21 10.91 -3.01
N SER A 12 4.20 10.13 -1.94
CA SER A 12 4.05 10.64 -0.58
C SER A 12 5.04 9.96 0.37
N PHE A 13 5.45 10.70 1.39
CA PHE A 13 6.36 10.25 2.42
C PHE A 13 5.73 10.43 3.79
N LYS A 14 6.02 9.52 4.72
CA LYS A 14 5.61 9.62 6.11
C LYS A 14 6.73 9.13 7.01
N THR A 15 6.98 9.85 8.10
CA THR A 15 8.01 9.50 9.07
C THR A 15 7.39 9.41 10.46
N HIS A 16 7.73 8.36 11.20
CA HIS A 16 7.27 8.15 12.57
C HIS A 16 8.45 7.81 13.47
N LEU A 17 8.36 8.25 14.72
CA LEU A 17 9.17 7.68 15.79
C LEU A 17 8.45 6.43 16.32
N VAL A 18 9.15 5.31 16.43
CA VAL A 18 8.58 4.11 17.06
C VAL A 18 8.50 4.34 18.57
N LEU A 19 7.29 4.52 19.09
CA LEU A 19 7.03 4.81 20.50
C LEU A 19 6.76 3.52 21.29
N PRO A 20 7.07 3.49 22.60
CA PRO A 20 6.80 2.31 23.44
C PRO A 20 5.37 1.74 23.37
N PRO A 21 4.29 2.55 23.32
CA PRO A 21 2.92 2.03 23.20
C PRO A 21 2.64 1.25 21.90
N ASP A 22 3.45 1.47 20.86
CA ASP A 22 3.32 0.79 19.57
C ASP A 22 4.13 -0.52 19.52
N THR A 23 4.85 -0.88 20.59
CA THR A 23 5.74 -2.04 20.64
C THR A 23 5.16 -3.21 21.44
N ASN A 24 5.55 -4.42 21.04
CA ASN A 24 5.25 -5.65 21.75
C ASN A 24 6.27 -5.91 22.89
N HIS A 25 6.12 -7.05 23.57
CA HIS A 25 6.99 -7.45 24.69
C HIS A 25 8.46 -7.73 24.31
N HIS A 26 8.78 -7.80 23.02
CA HIS A 26 10.14 -7.84 22.48
C HIS A 26 10.68 -6.46 22.09
N HIS A 27 9.97 -5.38 22.44
CA HIS A 27 10.32 -3.99 22.12
C HIS A 27 10.37 -3.66 20.62
N SER A 28 9.83 -4.54 19.76
CA SER A 28 9.63 -4.28 18.34
C SER A 28 8.20 -3.80 18.07
N ILE A 29 8.03 -2.97 17.04
CA ILE A 29 6.72 -2.44 16.65
C ILE A 29 5.75 -3.57 16.30
N PHE A 30 4.49 -3.44 16.71
CA PHE A 30 3.44 -4.37 16.29
C PHE A 30 3.23 -4.29 14.77
N GLY A 31 3.18 -5.45 14.12
CA GLY A 31 2.88 -5.52 12.69
C GLY A 31 1.55 -4.83 12.32
N GLY A 32 0.53 -4.95 13.18
CA GLY A 32 -0.74 -4.24 13.00
C GLY A 32 -0.60 -2.71 12.97
N LYS A 33 0.36 -2.15 13.71
CA LYS A 33 0.64 -0.71 13.67
C LYS A 33 1.31 -0.30 12.36
N VAL A 34 2.26 -1.10 11.87
CA VAL A 34 2.87 -0.88 10.55
C VAL A 34 1.81 -0.94 9.46
N LEU A 35 0.89 -1.92 9.50
CA LEU A 35 -0.23 -2.02 8.56
C LEU A 35 -1.14 -0.79 8.59
N ALA A 36 -1.44 -0.26 9.78
CA ALA A 36 -2.22 0.98 9.89
C ALA A 36 -1.51 2.16 9.22
N TYR A 37 -0.19 2.28 9.38
CA TYR A 37 0.59 3.32 8.70
C TYR A 37 0.64 3.14 7.18
N ILE A 38 0.75 1.90 6.71
CA ILE A 38 0.70 1.57 5.28
C ILE A 38 -0.66 1.95 4.68
N ASP A 39 -1.77 1.59 5.33
CA ASP A 39 -3.13 1.93 4.85
C ASP A 39 -3.30 3.44 4.73
N GLU A 40 -2.90 4.18 5.76
CA GLU A 40 -3.07 5.63 5.81
C GLU A 40 -2.26 6.35 4.71
N ILE A 41 -0.98 6.01 4.52
CA ILE A 41 -0.16 6.63 3.47
C ILE A 41 -0.62 6.21 2.07
N ALA A 42 -1.13 4.98 1.91
CA ALA A 42 -1.70 4.52 0.65
C ALA A 42 -2.99 5.28 0.30
N ALA A 43 -3.84 5.56 1.28
CA ALA A 43 -5.03 6.40 1.13
C ALA A 43 -4.66 7.83 0.73
N ILE A 44 -3.72 8.48 1.43
CA ILE A 44 -3.25 9.83 1.11
C ILE A 44 -2.72 9.90 -0.33
N THR A 45 -1.86 8.95 -0.71
CA THR A 45 -1.28 8.86 -2.05
C THR A 45 -2.37 8.71 -3.12
N SER A 46 -3.36 7.86 -2.86
CA SER A 46 -4.48 7.62 -3.78
C SER A 46 -5.43 8.81 -3.89
N MET A 47 -5.72 9.49 -2.79
CA MET A 47 -6.52 10.72 -2.78
C MET A 47 -5.84 11.84 -3.60
N LYS A 48 -4.52 12.01 -3.45
CA LYS A 48 -3.74 12.94 -4.29
C LYS A 48 -3.82 12.58 -5.78
N HIS A 49 -3.74 11.29 -6.10
CA HIS A 49 -3.80 10.80 -7.49
C HIS A 49 -5.19 11.00 -8.11
N ALA A 50 -6.24 10.57 -7.41
CA ALA A 50 -7.61 10.58 -7.91
C ALA A 50 -8.31 11.94 -7.76
N LYS A 51 -7.82 12.81 -6.87
CA LYS A 51 -8.50 14.04 -6.43
C LYS A 51 -9.94 13.76 -5.94
N SER A 52 -10.10 12.65 -5.23
CA SER A 52 -11.39 12.21 -4.67
C SER A 52 -11.16 11.35 -3.43
N GLU A 53 -12.24 11.08 -2.70
CA GLU A 53 -12.25 10.06 -1.66
C GLU A 53 -11.95 8.67 -2.24
N VAL A 54 -11.36 7.83 -1.39
CA VAL A 54 -10.96 6.48 -1.74
C VAL A 54 -11.31 5.51 -0.64
N VAL A 55 -11.53 4.25 -1.01
CA VAL A 55 -11.69 3.13 -0.07
C VAL A 55 -10.62 2.08 -0.32
N THR A 56 -10.17 1.42 0.75
CA THR A 56 -9.25 0.28 0.65
C THR A 56 -10.00 -0.96 0.20
N ALA A 57 -9.63 -1.51 -0.96
CA ALA A 57 -10.25 -2.71 -1.50
C ALA A 57 -9.55 -4.00 -1.05
N SER A 58 -8.22 -3.98 -0.98
CA SER A 58 -7.43 -5.13 -0.55
C SER A 58 -5.97 -4.77 -0.28
N PHE A 59 -5.35 -5.54 0.60
CA PHE A 59 -3.90 -5.66 0.72
C PHE A 59 -3.41 -6.92 -0.01
N ASP A 60 -2.28 -6.81 -0.70
CA ASP A 60 -1.47 -7.98 -1.04
C ASP A 60 -0.81 -8.54 0.24
N SER A 61 -0.12 -9.68 0.12
CA SER A 61 0.60 -10.24 1.29
C SER A 61 1.66 -9.24 1.78
N VAL A 62 1.84 -9.19 3.10
CA VAL A 62 2.84 -8.37 3.76
C VAL A 62 3.78 -9.28 4.51
N ASP A 63 5.04 -9.30 4.11
CA ASP A 63 6.10 -10.05 4.76
C ASP A 63 6.97 -9.08 5.57
N PHE A 64 7.11 -9.31 6.86
CA PHE A 64 7.97 -8.52 7.74
C PHE A 64 9.38 -9.07 7.69
N ILE A 65 10.24 -8.41 6.91
CA ILE A 65 11.61 -8.85 6.59
C ILE A 65 12.56 -8.51 7.75
N SER A 66 12.37 -7.35 8.40
CA SER A 66 13.15 -6.96 9.57
C SER A 66 12.29 -6.21 10.59
N PRO A 67 12.63 -6.30 11.90
CA PRO A 67 11.93 -5.55 12.93
C PRO A 67 12.33 -4.07 12.94
N ALA A 68 11.44 -3.23 13.47
CA ALA A 68 11.75 -1.87 13.91
C ALA A 68 11.54 -1.80 15.43
N TYR A 69 12.48 -1.19 16.16
CA TYR A 69 12.48 -1.17 17.63
C TYR A 69 12.07 0.20 18.18
N ALA A 70 11.65 0.24 19.44
CA ALA A 70 11.39 1.49 20.14
C ALA A 70 12.58 2.46 20.01
N GLY A 71 12.30 3.68 19.55
CA GLY A 71 13.30 4.72 19.29
C GLY A 71 13.88 4.72 17.87
N ASP A 72 13.63 3.71 17.04
CA ASP A 72 13.94 3.78 15.61
C ASP A 72 13.02 4.79 14.91
N ILE A 73 13.50 5.36 13.81
CA ILE A 73 12.71 6.17 12.88
C ILE A 73 12.15 5.24 11.81
N LEU A 74 10.83 5.23 11.65
CA LEU A 74 10.14 4.49 10.60
C LEU A 74 9.81 5.42 9.44
N GLU A 75 10.35 5.14 8.26
CA GLU A 75 10.15 5.92 7.04
C GLU A 75 9.30 5.12 6.04
N LEU A 76 8.21 5.73 5.57
CA LEU A 76 7.32 5.16 4.58
C LEU A 76 7.37 6.00 3.30
N GLU A 77 7.53 5.34 2.16
CA GLU A 77 7.38 5.92 0.82
C GLU A 77 6.24 5.20 0.11
N ALA A 78 5.29 5.96 -0.44
CA ALA A 78 4.15 5.41 -1.17
C ALA A 78 4.00 6.07 -2.56
N MET A 79 3.61 5.27 -3.56
CA MET A 79 3.39 5.74 -4.93
C MET A 79 2.36 4.88 -5.67
N VAL A 80 1.52 5.50 -6.51
CA VAL A 80 0.59 4.76 -7.39
C VAL A 80 1.40 4.13 -8.52
N THR A 81 1.46 2.80 -8.58
CA THR A 81 2.26 2.05 -9.57
C THR A 81 1.44 1.53 -10.73
N SER A 82 0.11 1.46 -10.60
CA SER A 82 -0.77 1.02 -11.67
C SER A 82 -2.19 1.52 -11.45
N THR A 83 -2.94 1.71 -12.54
CA THR A 83 -4.31 2.24 -12.51
C THR A 83 -5.24 1.39 -13.38
N GLY A 84 -6.41 1.05 -12.84
CA GLY A 84 -7.54 0.46 -13.59
C GLY A 84 -8.51 1.53 -14.07
N ARG A 85 -9.81 1.20 -14.10
CA ARG A 85 -10.86 2.20 -14.39
C ARG A 85 -11.03 3.16 -13.21
N SER A 86 -11.26 2.60 -12.03
CA SER A 86 -11.49 3.30 -10.76
C SER A 86 -10.53 2.89 -9.64
N SER A 87 -9.71 1.86 -9.89
CA SER A 87 -8.79 1.28 -8.92
C SER A 87 -7.37 1.80 -9.13
N MET A 88 -6.62 1.95 -8.05
CA MET A 88 -5.21 2.28 -8.03
C MET A 88 -4.47 1.20 -7.25
N GLU A 89 -3.36 0.73 -7.77
CA GLU A 89 -2.39 -0.06 -7.02
C GLU A 89 -1.34 0.90 -6.45
N VAL A 90 -1.15 0.87 -5.15
CA VAL A 90 -0.17 1.69 -4.44
C VAL A 90 0.90 0.78 -3.89
N TYR A 91 2.14 1.02 -4.28
CA TYR A 91 3.29 0.40 -3.65
C TYR A 91 3.70 1.24 -2.45
N VAL A 92 3.96 0.58 -1.32
CA VAL A 92 4.45 1.19 -0.09
C VAL A 92 5.70 0.46 0.38
N ARG A 93 6.78 1.21 0.60
CA ARG A 93 8.02 0.73 1.18
C ARG A 93 8.20 1.29 2.59
N VAL A 94 8.54 0.43 3.53
CA VAL A 94 8.76 0.80 4.94
C VAL A 94 10.19 0.48 5.34
N MET A 95 10.92 1.49 5.77
CA MET A 95 12.30 1.39 6.27
C MET A 95 12.35 1.75 7.75
N ALA A 96 13.21 1.09 8.51
CA ALA A 96 13.54 1.45 9.88
C ALA A 96 14.99 1.93 9.95
N GLN A 97 15.19 3.10 10.54
CA GLN A 97 16.51 3.70 10.76
C GLN A 97 16.82 3.75 12.25
N ASN A 98 17.97 3.18 12.62
CA ASN A 98 18.53 3.37 13.95
C ASN A 98 19.41 4.62 13.96
N ILE A 99 19.02 5.65 14.70
CA ILE A 99 19.73 6.95 14.68
C ILE A 99 21.12 6.87 15.33
N LYS A 100 21.32 5.97 16.30
CA LYS A 100 22.61 5.85 17.00
C LYS A 100 23.67 5.18 16.13
N THR A 101 23.29 4.15 15.38
CA THR A 101 24.21 3.39 14.53
C THR A 101 24.23 3.89 13.08
N GLY A 102 23.20 4.64 12.66
CA GLY A 102 23.00 5.04 11.27
C GLY A 102 22.48 3.91 10.37
N GLU A 103 22.21 2.73 10.93
CA GLU A 103 21.76 1.58 10.17
C GLU A 103 20.34 1.79 9.62
N LEU A 104 20.14 1.49 8.34
CA LEU A 104 18.87 1.59 7.64
C LEU A 104 18.46 0.21 7.10
N LYS A 105 17.31 -0.31 7.53
CA LYS A 105 16.81 -1.65 7.21
C LYS A 105 15.46 -1.61 6.54
N LEU A 106 15.25 -2.48 5.55
CA LEU A 106 13.93 -2.71 4.97
C LEU A 106 13.07 -3.51 5.94
N THR A 107 12.03 -2.87 6.49
CA THR A 107 11.06 -3.54 7.37
C THR A 107 10.12 -4.40 6.55
N THR A 108 9.45 -3.80 5.57
CA THR A 108 8.49 -4.48 4.70
C THR A 108 8.18 -3.66 3.45
N GLU A 109 7.60 -4.32 2.46
CA GLU A 109 7.02 -3.73 1.27
C GLU A 109 5.62 -4.31 1.07
N SER A 110 4.71 -3.50 0.54
CA SER A 110 3.33 -3.92 0.32
C SER A 110 2.74 -3.26 -0.92
N PHE A 111 1.79 -3.94 -1.54
CA PHE A 111 0.91 -3.38 -2.54
C PHE A 111 -0.51 -3.29 -1.98
N VAL A 112 -1.09 -2.10 -2.05
CA VAL A 112 -2.44 -1.81 -1.58
C VAL A 112 -3.31 -1.45 -2.77
N THR A 113 -4.49 -2.06 -2.87
CA THR A 113 -5.47 -1.67 -3.89
C THR A 113 -6.46 -0.70 -3.30
N MET A 114 -6.48 0.52 -3.83
CA MET A 114 -7.43 1.57 -3.48
C MET A 114 -8.45 1.75 -4.60
N VAL A 115 -9.66 2.19 -4.28
CA VAL A 115 -10.71 2.51 -5.26
C VAL A 115 -11.23 3.91 -5.00
N ALA A 116 -11.17 4.78 -6.01
CA ALA A 116 -11.77 6.11 -5.93
C ALA A 116 -13.28 6.03 -6.02
N VAL A 117 -13.97 6.78 -5.17
CA VAL A 117 -15.43 6.82 -5.07
C VAL A 117 -15.96 8.26 -5.07
N ASP A 118 -17.23 8.44 -5.46
CA ASP A 118 -17.97 9.68 -5.26
C ASP A 118 -18.63 9.76 -3.88
N GLU A 119 -19.35 10.85 -3.60
CA GLU A 119 -20.08 11.08 -2.36
C GLU A 119 -21.14 10.00 -2.04
N SER A 120 -21.57 9.23 -3.04
CA SER A 120 -22.51 8.11 -2.88
C SER A 120 -21.81 6.76 -2.72
N GLY A 121 -20.47 6.75 -2.65
CA GLY A 121 -19.66 5.55 -2.57
C GLY A 121 -19.51 4.80 -3.89
N LYS A 122 -19.91 5.38 -5.03
CA LYS A 122 -19.82 4.71 -6.33
C LYS A 122 -18.44 4.89 -6.95
N PRO A 123 -17.85 3.84 -7.56
CA PRO A 123 -16.51 3.95 -8.15
C PRO A 123 -16.45 4.94 -9.33
N ILE A 124 -15.49 5.86 -9.29
CA ILE A 124 -15.28 6.89 -10.32
C ILE A 124 -13.97 6.69 -11.07
N GLN A 125 -13.84 7.31 -12.25
CA GLN A 125 -12.65 7.15 -13.08
C GLN A 125 -11.44 7.87 -12.48
N VAL A 126 -10.27 7.21 -12.53
CA VAL A 126 -8.99 7.78 -12.07
C VAL A 126 -8.08 8.14 -13.26
N PRO A 127 -7.16 9.12 -13.11
CA PRO A 127 -6.11 9.36 -14.09
C PRO A 127 -5.25 8.11 -14.27
N LYS A 128 -4.77 7.87 -15.49
CA LYS A 128 -3.75 6.82 -15.70
C LYS A 128 -2.40 7.26 -15.16
N VAL A 129 -1.52 6.31 -14.90
CA VAL A 129 -0.17 6.59 -14.41
C VAL A 129 0.90 6.10 -15.40
N TYR A 130 2.03 6.80 -15.50
CA TYR A 130 3.21 6.36 -16.26
C TYR A 130 4.51 6.47 -15.44
N PRO A 131 5.45 5.52 -15.57
CA PRO A 131 6.73 5.53 -14.85
C PRO A 131 7.76 6.45 -15.51
N GLU A 132 8.62 7.09 -14.70
CA GLU A 132 9.71 7.96 -15.19
C GLU A 132 11.09 7.30 -14.95
N THR A 133 11.25 6.68 -13.78
CA THR A 133 12.49 6.03 -13.33
C THR A 133 12.50 4.51 -13.61
N GLU A 134 13.66 3.89 -13.49
CA GLU A 134 13.79 2.45 -13.72
C GLU A 134 13.07 1.61 -12.64
N ARG A 135 13.17 2.01 -11.37
CA ARG A 135 12.43 1.36 -10.27
C ARG A 135 10.92 1.43 -10.51
N GLU A 136 10.45 2.59 -10.97
CA GLU A 136 9.05 2.80 -11.34
C GLU A 136 8.62 1.94 -12.51
N ARG A 137 9.46 1.79 -13.55
CA ARG A 137 9.19 0.90 -14.70
C ARG A 137 9.01 -0.54 -14.25
N GLN A 138 9.92 -1.06 -13.44
CA GLN A 138 9.84 -2.43 -12.92
C GLN A 138 8.55 -2.64 -12.10
N LEU A 139 8.20 -1.69 -11.23
CA LEU A 139 6.95 -1.74 -10.46
C LEU A 139 5.73 -1.69 -11.37
N PHE A 140 5.74 -0.83 -12.38
CA PHE A 140 4.62 -0.66 -13.32
C PHE A 140 4.38 -1.92 -14.17
N GLU A 141 5.43 -2.47 -14.77
CA GLU A 141 5.36 -3.64 -15.67
C GLU A 141 4.84 -4.89 -14.95
N THR A 142 5.30 -5.12 -13.72
CA THR A 142 4.87 -6.25 -12.90
C THR A 142 3.45 -6.10 -12.33
N GLY A 143 2.82 -4.92 -12.48
CA GLY A 143 1.47 -4.64 -11.98
C GLY A 143 0.37 -5.46 -12.65
N THR A 144 0.54 -5.82 -13.93
CA THR A 144 -0.43 -6.68 -14.64
C THR A 144 -0.52 -8.06 -14.00
N THR A 145 0.63 -8.68 -13.74
CA THR A 145 0.71 -9.99 -13.08
C THR A 145 0.11 -9.94 -11.68
N ARG A 146 0.45 -8.93 -10.87
CA ARG A 146 -0.16 -8.75 -9.53
C ARG A 146 -1.68 -8.60 -9.60
N ARG A 147 -2.19 -7.87 -10.58
CA ARG A 147 -3.63 -7.71 -10.79
C ARG A 147 -4.34 -9.04 -11.11
N GLU A 148 -3.71 -9.89 -11.91
CA GLU A 148 -4.22 -11.23 -12.22
C GLU A 148 -4.25 -12.13 -10.97
N LEU A 149 -3.15 -12.12 -10.20
CA LEU A 149 -3.08 -12.84 -8.92
C LEU A 149 -4.16 -12.38 -7.94
N ARG A 150 -4.39 -11.07 -7.82
CA ARG A 150 -5.46 -10.52 -6.97
C ARG A 150 -6.85 -10.97 -7.41
N LYS A 151 -7.13 -11.03 -8.72
CA LYS A 151 -8.40 -11.53 -9.24
C LYS A 151 -8.60 -13.00 -8.89
N ALA A 152 -7.59 -13.85 -9.11
CA ALA A 152 -7.66 -15.26 -8.77
C ALA A 152 -7.86 -15.49 -7.26
N LYS A 153 -7.10 -14.77 -6.42
CA LYS A 153 -7.25 -14.82 -4.95
C LYS A 153 -8.65 -14.41 -4.49
N ARG A 154 -9.22 -13.37 -5.10
CA ARG A 154 -10.59 -12.92 -4.80
C ARG A 154 -11.62 -14.01 -5.16
N GLN A 155 -11.49 -14.65 -6.32
CA GLN A 155 -12.38 -15.73 -6.72
C GLN A 155 -12.32 -16.90 -5.73
N SER A 156 -11.11 -17.36 -5.38
CA SER A 156 -10.92 -18.43 -4.39
C SER A 156 -11.52 -18.07 -3.03
N THR A 157 -11.39 -16.81 -2.60
CA THR A 157 -11.99 -16.33 -1.35
C THR A 157 -13.52 -16.40 -1.38
N LEU A 158 -14.15 -16.02 -2.51
CA LEU A 158 -15.60 -16.09 -2.68
C LEU A 158 -16.11 -17.53 -2.73
N GLU A 159 -15.38 -18.42 -3.40
CA GLU A 159 -15.69 -19.86 -3.45
C GLU A 159 -15.61 -20.48 -2.04
N ARG A 160 -14.53 -20.20 -1.30
CA ARG A 160 -14.39 -20.65 0.10
C ARG A 160 -15.55 -20.16 0.96
N ARG A 161 -15.95 -18.90 0.81
CA ARG A 161 -17.08 -18.33 1.56
C ARG A 161 -18.38 -19.08 1.29
N ARG A 162 -18.71 -19.30 0.00
CA ARG A 162 -19.91 -20.06 -0.39
C ARG A 162 -19.91 -21.48 0.13
N LEU A 163 -18.75 -22.14 0.14
CA LEU A 163 -18.61 -23.49 0.67
C LEU A 163 -18.89 -23.54 2.18
N LEU A 164 -18.37 -22.57 2.95
CA LEU A 164 -18.61 -22.49 4.39
C LEU A 164 -20.08 -22.15 4.70
N GLU A 165 -20.71 -21.25 3.93
CA GLU A 165 -22.13 -20.91 4.08
C GLU A 165 -23.07 -22.10 3.82
N ASN A 166 -22.65 -23.10 3.02
CA ASN A 166 -23.42 -24.31 2.76
C ASN A 166 -23.24 -25.41 3.83
N LEU A 167 -22.30 -25.23 4.77
CA LEU A 167 -22.04 -26.17 5.87
C LEU A 167 -22.76 -25.78 7.16
N GLU A 168 -23.35 -24.59 7.21
CA GLU A 168 -24.20 -24.06 8.30
C GLU A 168 -25.68 -24.26 7.98
#